data_AF-A0A8T3SDA6-F1
#
_entry.id   AF-A0A8T3SDA6-F1
#
_cell.length_a   1.000
_cell.length_b   1.000
_cell.length_c   1.000
_cell.angle_alpha   90.00
_cell.angle_beta   90.00
_cell.angle_gamma   90.00
#
_symmetry.space_group_name_H-M   'P 1'
#
loop_
_entity.id
_entity.type
_entity.pdbx_description
1 polymer ?
#
loop_
_entity_poly.entity_id
_entity_poly.type
_entity_poly.pdbx_seq_one_letter_code
_entity_poly.pdbx_strand_id
1 'polypeptide(L)'
;MRSTLIRLPTALRLRGNTYRCPCCGWGFKRLLPFNVRPNAKCPRCWSRERHRLLTLYLQQRTTLLSQPTDVLHVAPEDGVRRVLARSDGVRVVAVDLDSPLTDLRMDLRHLSFSDGSFDVAICSHVLEHIQEDRQAMAELYRVLRPGGLALVLVPYLEDEATTREDPTVVDPAERERLFGQSDHVRFYG
;
A
#
# COMPACT_ATOMS: atom_id res chain seq x y z
N MET A 1 18.82 2.84 -2.74
CA MET A 1 19.94 2.11 -2.09
C MET A 1 20.62 2.81 -0.91
N ARG A 2 20.39 4.11 -0.63
CA ARG A 2 21.05 4.83 0.48
C ARG A 2 20.50 4.55 1.90
N SER A 3 19.38 3.84 2.05
CA SER A 3 18.72 3.68 3.35
C SER A 3 19.11 2.43 4.14
N THR A 4 19.76 1.44 3.53
CA THR A 4 20.02 0.14 4.17
C THR A 4 21.08 0.20 5.28
N LEU A 5 22.07 1.09 5.16
CA LEU A 5 23.25 1.13 6.05
C LEU A 5 22.95 1.69 7.45
N ILE A 6 22.04 2.66 7.57
CA ILE A 6 21.67 3.28 8.86
C ILE A 6 20.72 2.37 9.68
N ARG A 7 20.03 1.42 9.02
CA ARG A 7 18.95 0.62 9.62
C ARG A 7 19.42 -0.56 10.46
N LEU A 8 20.61 -1.09 10.19
CA LEU A 8 21.05 -2.38 10.72
C LEU A 8 21.37 -2.38 12.22
N PRO A 9 22.08 -1.36 12.78
CA PRO A 9 22.43 -1.37 14.20
C PRO A 9 21.20 -1.36 15.13
N THR A 10 20.22 -0.50 14.86
CA THR A 10 18.96 -0.44 15.61
C THR A 10 18.17 -1.74 15.45
N ALA A 11 18.09 -2.28 14.23
CA ALA A 11 17.41 -3.55 13.98
C ALA A 11 18.06 -4.73 14.73
N LEU A 12 19.39 -4.75 14.82
CA LEU A 12 20.15 -5.77 15.57
C LEU A 12 19.90 -5.65 17.08
N ARG A 13 19.99 -4.43 17.64
CA ARG A 13 19.72 -4.18 19.07
C ARG A 13 18.32 -4.61 19.49
N LEU A 14 17.34 -4.50 18.59
CA LEU A 14 15.94 -4.83 18.85
C LEU A 14 15.56 -6.27 18.48
N ARG A 15 16.49 -7.12 18.02
CA ARG A 15 16.23 -8.54 17.71
C ARG A 15 15.61 -9.29 18.89
N GLY A 16 14.63 -10.14 18.60
CA GLY A 16 13.94 -11.00 19.57
C GLY A 16 12.80 -11.79 18.93
N ASN A 17 11.93 -12.37 19.76
CA ASN A 17 10.91 -13.32 19.31
C ASN A 17 9.46 -12.87 19.59
N THR A 18 9.25 -11.67 20.14
CA THR A 18 7.92 -11.15 20.50
C THR A 18 7.10 -10.76 19.26
N TYR A 19 7.72 -10.07 18.31
CA TYR A 19 7.09 -9.64 17.06
C TYR A 19 7.83 -10.24 15.88
N ARG A 20 7.09 -10.70 14.86
CA ARG A 20 7.68 -11.10 13.57
C ARG A 20 7.18 -10.19 12.46
N CYS A 21 8.09 -9.61 11.69
CA CYS A 21 7.73 -8.79 10.54
C CYS A 21 7.54 -9.68 9.29
N PRO A 22 6.32 -9.81 8.73
CA PRO A 22 6.06 -10.65 7.56
C PRO A 22 6.74 -10.14 6.29
N CYS A 23 6.94 -8.81 6.17
CA CYS A 23 7.58 -8.20 5.01
C CYS A 23 9.07 -8.55 4.86
N CYS A 24 9.79 -8.68 5.98
CA CYS A 24 11.24 -8.88 5.94
C CYS A 24 11.74 -10.14 6.67
N GLY A 25 10.84 -10.86 7.35
CA GLY A 25 11.08 -12.12 8.04
C GLY A 25 11.78 -12.00 9.40
N TRP A 26 12.16 -10.81 9.85
CA TRP A 26 12.90 -10.63 11.09
C TRP A 26 11.99 -10.60 12.33
N GLY A 27 12.49 -11.21 13.40
CA GLY A 27 11.91 -11.13 14.75
C GLY A 27 12.49 -9.98 15.58
N PHE A 28 11.67 -9.37 16.44
CA PHE A 28 12.02 -8.26 17.32
C PHE A 28 11.39 -8.39 18.73
N LYS A 29 12.05 -7.86 19.76
CA LYS A 29 11.48 -7.71 21.12
C LYS A 29 10.42 -6.61 21.17
N ARG A 30 10.60 -5.57 20.37
CA ARG A 30 9.68 -4.44 20.20
C ARG A 30 9.82 -3.85 18.80
N LEU A 31 8.77 -3.21 18.31
CA LEU A 31 8.81 -2.44 17.07
C LEU A 31 8.99 -0.95 17.41
N LEU A 32 9.42 -0.16 16.44
CA LEU A 32 9.55 1.29 16.63
C LEU A 32 8.17 1.94 16.67
N PRO A 33 7.98 3.05 17.41
CA PRO A 33 6.76 3.85 17.29
C PRO A 33 6.67 4.54 15.92
N PHE A 34 5.47 4.96 15.56
CA PHE A 34 5.20 5.82 14.41
C PHE A 34 4.01 6.73 14.74
N ASN A 35 4.22 8.04 14.67
CA ASN A 35 3.32 9.04 15.27
C ASN A 35 3.05 8.69 16.74
N VAL A 36 1.80 8.77 17.18
CA VAL A 36 1.38 8.42 18.55
C VAL A 36 1.31 6.91 18.82
N ARG A 37 1.48 6.07 17.79
CA ARG A 37 1.26 4.63 17.90
C ARG A 37 2.52 3.88 18.35
N PRO A 38 2.48 3.17 19.49
CA PRO A 38 3.58 2.29 19.88
C PRO A 38 3.64 1.06 18.97
N ASN A 39 4.83 0.48 18.79
CA ASN A 39 5.05 -0.76 18.03
C ASN A 39 4.53 -0.76 16.56
N ALA A 40 4.50 0.41 15.92
CA ALA A 40 3.92 0.62 14.60
C ALA A 40 4.87 0.33 13.42
N LYS A 41 6.18 0.50 13.58
CA LYS A 41 7.16 0.47 12.48
C LYS A 41 8.26 -0.57 12.68
N CYS A 42 8.49 -1.40 11.66
CA CYS A 42 9.55 -2.41 11.71
C CYS A 42 10.94 -1.75 11.81
N PRO A 43 11.81 -2.13 12.78
CA PRO A 43 13.16 -1.57 12.90
C PRO A 43 14.04 -1.78 11.66
N ARG A 44 13.78 -2.82 10.86
CA ARG A 44 14.61 -3.20 9.71
C ARG A 44 14.10 -2.67 8.37
N CYS A 45 12.89 -3.06 7.97
CA CYS A 45 12.35 -2.68 6.66
C CYS A 45 11.38 -1.51 6.72
N TRP A 46 11.16 -0.93 7.92
CA TRP A 46 10.25 0.19 8.14
C TRP A 46 8.80 -0.07 7.72
N SER A 47 8.42 -1.33 7.49
CA SER A 47 7.02 -1.67 7.25
C SER A 47 6.16 -1.23 8.43
N ARG A 48 5.03 -0.60 8.10
CA ARG A 48 4.00 -0.21 9.07
C ARG A 48 3.01 -1.35 9.27
N GLU A 49 2.09 -1.20 10.21
CA GLU A 49 0.99 -2.14 10.48
C GLU A 49 0.26 -2.50 9.19
N ARG A 50 -0.14 -1.49 8.40
CA ARG A 50 -0.85 -1.68 7.14
C ARG A 50 -0.10 -2.51 6.10
N HIS A 51 1.21 -2.23 5.91
CA HIS A 51 2.03 -3.04 4.98
C HIS A 51 2.14 -4.49 5.46
N ARG A 52 2.21 -4.70 6.79
CA ARG A 52 2.29 -6.04 7.39
C ARG A 52 0.96 -6.78 7.27
N LEU A 53 -0.17 -6.10 7.47
CA LEU A 53 -1.51 -6.66 7.26
C LEU A 53 -1.68 -7.13 5.82
N LEU A 54 -1.39 -6.25 4.84
CA LEU A 54 -1.46 -6.60 3.43
C LEU A 54 -0.54 -7.79 3.09
N THR A 55 0.69 -7.80 3.63
CA THR A 55 1.59 -8.95 3.44
C THR A 55 1.03 -10.25 4.02
N LEU A 56 0.44 -10.22 5.22
CA LEU A 56 -0.17 -11.41 5.82
C LEU A 56 -1.37 -11.89 5.02
N TYR A 57 -2.19 -10.97 4.52
CA TYR A 57 -3.31 -11.31 3.65
C TYR A 57 -2.83 -12.01 2.38
N LEU A 58 -1.84 -11.45 1.67
CA LEU A 58 -1.24 -12.07 0.50
C LEU A 58 -0.69 -13.48 0.80
N GLN A 59 -0.04 -13.67 1.94
CA GLN A 59 0.56 -14.94 2.35
C GLN A 59 -0.45 -15.99 2.83
N GLN A 60 -1.57 -15.59 3.43
CA GLN A 60 -2.46 -16.49 4.16
C GLN A 60 -3.84 -16.66 3.53
N ARG A 61 -4.24 -15.74 2.66
CA ARG A 61 -5.59 -15.66 2.09
C ARG A 61 -5.60 -15.72 0.56
N THR A 62 -4.43 -15.75 -0.08
CA THR A 62 -4.32 -15.81 -1.54
C THR A 62 -3.26 -16.81 -1.98
N THR A 63 -3.36 -17.30 -3.21
CA THR A 63 -2.31 -18.11 -3.86
C THR A 63 -1.36 -17.28 -4.73
N LEU A 64 -1.53 -15.95 -4.75
CA LEU A 64 -0.79 -15.00 -5.61
C LEU A 64 0.73 -15.16 -5.49
N LEU A 65 1.23 -15.34 -4.27
CA LEU A 65 2.67 -15.42 -4.01
C LEU A 65 3.28 -16.79 -4.36
N SER A 66 2.45 -17.76 -4.77
CA SER A 66 2.83 -19.16 -5.02
C SER A 66 2.53 -19.62 -6.46
N GLN A 67 2.11 -18.70 -7.33
CA GLN A 67 1.82 -19.01 -8.74
C GLN A 67 2.28 -17.85 -9.63
N PRO A 68 2.55 -18.11 -10.93
CA PRO A 68 2.81 -17.04 -11.88
C PRO A 68 1.67 -16.02 -11.87
N THR A 69 1.98 -14.76 -11.60
CA THR A 69 0.98 -13.70 -11.43
C THR A 69 1.51 -12.35 -11.93
N ASP A 70 0.74 -11.65 -12.74
CA ASP A 70 0.98 -10.26 -13.12
C ASP A 70 0.29 -9.30 -12.15
N VAL A 71 1.09 -8.46 -11.49
CA VAL A 71 0.65 -7.54 -10.44
C VAL A 71 0.88 -6.09 -10.84
N LEU A 72 -0.19 -5.30 -10.84
CA LEU A 72 -0.10 -3.85 -10.82
C LEU A 72 0.01 -3.39 -9.36
N HIS A 73 1.07 -2.68 -9.00
CA HIS A 73 1.24 -2.11 -7.65
C HIS A 73 1.24 -0.58 -7.72
N VAL A 74 0.09 0.02 -7.37
CA VAL A 74 -0.07 1.47 -7.33
C VAL A 74 0.52 2.01 -6.04
N ALA A 75 1.29 3.09 -6.13
CA ALA A 75 1.99 3.74 -5.03
C ALA A 75 2.78 2.73 -4.16
N PRO A 76 3.80 2.07 -4.74
CA PRO A 76 4.41 0.88 -4.16
C PRO A 76 5.05 1.14 -2.80
N GLU A 77 4.70 0.32 -1.80
CA GLU A 77 5.38 0.37 -0.50
C GLU A 77 6.55 -0.62 -0.43
N ASP A 78 7.70 -0.15 0.04
CA ASP A 78 8.96 -0.92 0.23
C ASP A 78 8.75 -2.32 0.82
N GLY A 79 7.87 -2.43 1.82
CA GLY A 79 7.61 -3.67 2.54
C GLY A 79 6.91 -4.72 1.68
N VAL A 80 5.89 -4.31 0.92
CA VAL A 80 5.07 -5.19 0.08
C VAL A 80 5.82 -5.51 -1.21
N ARG A 81 6.43 -4.50 -1.85
CA ARG A 81 7.30 -4.67 -3.02
C ARG A 81 8.40 -5.71 -2.79
N ARG A 82 8.99 -5.71 -1.58
CA ARG A 82 10.01 -6.71 -1.20
C ARG A 82 9.47 -8.14 -1.19
N VAL A 83 8.22 -8.34 -0.78
CA VAL A 83 7.60 -9.67 -0.72
C VAL A 83 7.29 -10.14 -2.13
N LEU A 84 6.65 -9.29 -2.94
CA LEU A 84 6.34 -9.61 -4.34
C LEU A 84 7.60 -9.94 -5.15
N ALA A 85 8.65 -9.12 -5.03
CA ALA A 85 9.92 -9.33 -5.74
C ALA A 85 10.71 -10.59 -5.31
N ARG A 86 10.26 -11.29 -4.26
CA ARG A 86 10.85 -12.55 -3.78
C ARG A 86 9.99 -13.76 -4.08
N SER A 87 8.81 -13.55 -4.67
CA SER A 87 7.89 -14.62 -5.02
C SER A 87 8.15 -15.06 -6.45
N ASP A 88 8.46 -16.34 -6.63
CA ASP A 88 8.76 -16.90 -7.94
C ASP A 88 7.53 -16.81 -8.86
N GLY A 89 7.76 -16.35 -10.09
CA GLY A 89 6.69 -16.18 -11.09
C GLY A 89 5.84 -14.92 -10.92
N VAL A 90 6.03 -14.14 -9.85
CA VAL A 90 5.31 -12.87 -9.69
C VAL A 90 6.02 -11.76 -10.47
N ARG A 91 5.35 -11.23 -11.50
CA ARG A 91 5.81 -10.05 -12.25
C ARG A 91 5.07 -8.84 -11.73
N VAL A 92 5.81 -7.80 -11.35
CA VAL A 92 5.24 -6.57 -10.79
C VAL A 92 5.51 -5.42 -11.74
N VAL A 93 4.49 -4.62 -12.01
CA VAL A 93 4.61 -3.29 -12.60
C VAL A 93 4.15 -2.29 -11.54
N ALA A 94 5.05 -1.45 -11.06
CA ALA A 94 4.74 -0.41 -10.10
C ALA A 94 4.47 0.93 -10.78
N VAL A 95 3.37 1.60 -10.40
CA VAL A 95 2.96 2.91 -10.93
C VAL A 95 2.75 3.91 -9.80
N ASP A 96 3.12 5.16 -10.02
CA ASP A 96 2.89 6.29 -9.10
C ASP A 96 3.12 7.62 -9.84
N LEU A 97 2.68 8.74 -9.27
CA LEU A 97 2.94 10.05 -9.83
C LEU A 97 4.36 10.56 -9.56
N ASP A 98 4.93 10.31 -8.37
CA ASP A 98 6.19 10.91 -7.92
C ASP A 98 6.96 10.05 -6.88
N SER A 99 6.91 8.72 -7.01
CA SER A 99 7.65 7.79 -6.13
C SER A 99 8.95 7.28 -6.76
N PRO A 100 10.07 7.23 -6.00
CA PRO A 100 11.32 6.63 -6.48
C PRO A 100 11.29 5.09 -6.53
N LEU A 101 10.19 4.46 -6.10
CA LEU A 101 10.00 3.01 -6.10
C LEU A 101 9.21 2.49 -7.31
N THR A 102 8.81 3.41 -8.18
CA THR A 102 7.91 3.20 -9.30
C THR A 102 8.67 2.87 -10.58
N ASP A 103 8.12 1.94 -11.36
CA ASP A 103 8.67 1.56 -12.66
C ASP A 103 8.19 2.52 -13.75
N LEU A 104 6.92 2.95 -13.68
CA LEU A 104 6.29 3.85 -14.66
C LEU A 104 5.55 5.00 -13.98
N ARG A 105 5.87 6.24 -14.35
CA ARG A 105 5.13 7.42 -13.87
C ARG A 105 3.76 7.47 -14.55
N MET A 106 2.68 7.24 -13.81
CA MET A 106 1.32 7.22 -14.34
C MET A 106 0.32 7.74 -13.30
N ASP A 107 -0.74 8.36 -13.81
CA ASP A 107 -1.93 8.70 -13.03
C ASP A 107 -2.87 7.50 -12.99
N LEU A 108 -3.35 7.11 -11.80
CA LEU A 108 -4.27 5.98 -11.67
C LEU A 108 -5.58 6.20 -12.44
N ARG A 109 -5.97 7.46 -12.68
CA ARG A 109 -7.16 7.81 -13.49
C ARG A 109 -6.97 7.52 -14.98
N HIS A 110 -5.74 7.30 -15.43
CA HIS A 110 -5.37 7.12 -16.83
C HIS A 110 -4.15 6.20 -16.97
N LEU A 111 -4.38 4.89 -16.96
CA LEU A 111 -3.32 3.89 -17.11
C LEU A 111 -3.10 3.53 -18.58
N SER A 112 -1.87 3.66 -19.05
CA SER A 112 -1.48 3.28 -20.43
C SER A 112 -1.26 1.77 -20.59
N PHE A 113 -2.14 0.96 -20.01
CA PHE A 113 -2.17 -0.50 -20.17
C PHE A 113 -3.42 -0.93 -20.92
N SER A 114 -3.32 -2.05 -21.64
CA SER A 114 -4.49 -2.69 -22.27
C SER A 114 -5.44 -3.26 -21.22
N ASP A 115 -6.69 -3.47 -21.62
CA ASP A 115 -7.69 -4.16 -20.80
C ASP A 115 -7.20 -5.58 -20.45
N GLY A 116 -7.48 -6.05 -19.23
CA GLY A 116 -7.10 -7.39 -18.80
C GLY A 116 -5.58 -7.66 -18.81
N SER A 117 -4.76 -6.65 -18.52
CA SER A 117 -3.30 -6.79 -18.49
C SER A 117 -2.78 -7.45 -17.19
N PHE A 118 -3.53 -7.40 -16.10
CA PHE A 118 -3.07 -7.86 -14.79
C PHE A 118 -4.01 -8.89 -14.16
N ASP A 119 -3.45 -9.83 -13.40
CA ASP A 119 -4.22 -10.74 -12.56
C ASP A 119 -4.64 -10.05 -11.26
N VAL A 120 -3.75 -9.21 -10.69
CA VAL A 120 -3.98 -8.52 -9.43
C VAL A 120 -3.58 -7.05 -9.51
N ALA A 121 -4.38 -6.19 -8.88
CA ALA A 121 -4.06 -4.79 -8.66
C ALA A 121 -4.03 -4.50 -7.16
N ILE A 122 -2.95 -3.91 -6.68
CA ILE A 122 -2.79 -3.47 -5.28
C ILE A 122 -2.83 -1.94 -5.27
N CYS A 123 -3.81 -1.38 -4.55
CA CYS A 123 -4.03 0.05 -4.43
C CYS A 123 -4.28 0.40 -2.96
N SER A 124 -3.22 0.76 -2.23
CA SER A 124 -3.23 0.92 -0.78
C SER A 124 -2.95 2.36 -0.40
N HIS A 125 -3.94 3.02 0.20
CA HIS A 125 -3.91 4.42 0.60
C HIS A 125 -3.57 5.39 -0.53
N VAL A 126 -4.38 5.33 -1.60
CA VAL A 126 -4.22 6.13 -2.81
C VAL A 126 -5.54 6.81 -3.16
N LEU A 127 -6.65 6.07 -3.14
CA LEU A 127 -7.92 6.59 -3.61
C LEU A 127 -8.42 7.75 -2.76
N GLU A 128 -8.09 7.83 -1.48
CA GLU A 128 -8.44 8.96 -0.61
C GLU A 128 -7.80 10.30 -1.00
N HIS A 129 -6.84 10.28 -1.93
CA HIS A 129 -6.16 11.46 -2.46
C HIS A 129 -6.70 11.90 -3.83
N ILE A 130 -7.51 11.08 -4.50
CA ILE A 130 -7.93 11.28 -5.89
C ILE A 130 -9.36 11.82 -5.92
N GLN A 131 -9.58 13.04 -6.40
CA GLN A 131 -10.93 13.59 -6.47
C GLN A 131 -11.88 12.73 -7.33
N GLU A 132 -11.45 12.28 -8.51
CA GLU A 132 -12.21 11.38 -9.39
C GLU A 132 -11.91 9.89 -9.11
N ASP A 133 -12.10 9.45 -7.86
CA ASP A 133 -11.82 8.08 -7.42
C ASP A 133 -12.58 7.02 -8.22
N ARG A 134 -13.82 7.31 -8.64
CA ARG A 134 -14.62 6.42 -9.50
C ARG A 134 -13.92 6.13 -10.83
N GLN A 135 -13.24 7.12 -11.40
CA GLN A 135 -12.47 6.93 -12.62
C GLN A 135 -11.23 6.07 -12.34
N ALA A 136 -10.52 6.33 -11.23
CA ALA A 136 -9.40 5.49 -10.80
C ALA A 136 -9.82 4.03 -10.54
N MET A 137 -10.97 3.81 -9.91
CA MET A 137 -11.55 2.47 -9.71
C MET A 137 -11.96 1.81 -11.03
N ALA A 138 -12.50 2.58 -11.98
CA ALA A 138 -12.82 2.08 -13.32
C ALA A 138 -11.56 1.63 -14.07
N GLU A 139 -10.45 2.38 -13.98
CA GLU A 139 -9.16 1.99 -14.55
C GLU A 139 -8.60 0.72 -13.88
N LEU A 140 -8.65 0.64 -12.54
CA LEU A 140 -8.27 -0.58 -11.81
C LEU A 140 -9.08 -1.79 -12.30
N TYR A 141 -10.39 -1.64 -12.47
CA TYR A 141 -11.25 -2.69 -13.00
C TYR A 141 -10.90 -3.06 -14.44
N ARG A 142 -10.72 -2.07 -15.33
CA ARG A 142 -10.43 -2.27 -16.75
C ARG A 142 -9.14 -3.06 -16.98
N VAL A 143 -8.09 -2.73 -16.24
CA VAL A 143 -6.78 -3.40 -16.42
C VAL A 143 -6.72 -4.78 -15.78
N LEU A 144 -7.71 -5.17 -14.97
CA LEU A 144 -7.80 -6.51 -14.40
C LEU A 144 -8.40 -7.50 -15.41
N ARG A 145 -7.84 -8.71 -15.45
CA ARG A 145 -8.40 -9.84 -16.19
C ARG A 145 -9.74 -10.24 -15.59
N PRO A 146 -10.65 -10.87 -16.37
CA PRO A 146 -11.84 -11.50 -15.80
C PRO A 146 -11.46 -12.47 -14.65
N GLY A 147 -12.04 -12.27 -13.48
CA GLY A 147 -11.69 -13.03 -12.27
C GLY A 147 -10.44 -12.54 -11.53
N GLY A 148 -9.83 -11.44 -11.99
CA GLY A 148 -8.72 -10.78 -11.32
C GLY A 148 -9.10 -10.18 -9.96
N LEU A 149 -8.10 -9.92 -9.12
CA LEU A 149 -8.27 -9.46 -7.75
C LEU A 149 -7.78 -8.02 -7.56
N ALA A 150 -8.65 -7.15 -7.06
CA ALA A 150 -8.24 -5.84 -6.56
C ALA A 150 -8.08 -5.88 -5.03
N LEU A 151 -6.91 -5.50 -4.53
CA LEU A 151 -6.65 -5.27 -3.12
C LEU A 151 -6.60 -3.77 -2.85
N VAL A 152 -7.73 -3.24 -2.40
CA VAL A 152 -7.92 -1.81 -2.14
C VAL A 152 -7.94 -1.57 -0.63
N LEU A 153 -7.05 -0.71 -0.14
CA LEU A 153 -7.02 -0.28 1.26
C LEU A 153 -7.22 1.22 1.29
N VAL A 154 -8.21 1.67 2.06
CA VAL A 154 -8.56 3.08 2.21
C VAL A 154 -8.85 3.41 3.67
N PRO A 155 -8.79 4.69 4.08
CA PRO A 155 -9.32 5.15 5.35
C PRO A 155 -10.84 4.91 5.37
N TYR A 156 -11.29 4.04 6.27
CA TYR A 156 -12.68 3.60 6.38
C TYR A 156 -13.24 3.95 7.76
N LEU A 157 -14.44 4.52 7.80
CA LEU A 157 -15.20 4.86 8.99
C LEU A 157 -16.37 3.89 9.09
N GLU A 158 -16.26 2.94 10.00
CA GLU A 158 -17.23 1.83 10.13
C GLU A 158 -18.64 2.28 10.52
N ASP A 159 -18.75 3.40 11.25
CA ASP A 159 -20.02 3.95 11.73
C ASP A 159 -20.69 4.91 10.72
N GLU A 160 -20.05 5.19 9.58
CA GLU A 160 -20.62 6.02 8.52
C GLU A 160 -21.17 5.13 7.40
N ALA A 161 -22.36 5.45 6.91
CA ALA A 161 -23.05 4.68 5.87
C ALA A 161 -22.83 5.25 4.46
N THR A 162 -22.21 6.41 4.38
CA THR A 162 -21.97 7.13 3.13
C THR A 162 -20.63 7.85 3.22
N THR A 163 -19.81 7.66 2.19
CA THR A 163 -18.49 8.30 2.07
C THR A 163 -18.55 9.79 2.39
N ARG A 164 -17.74 10.19 3.36
CA ARG A 164 -17.58 11.58 3.76
C ARG A 164 -16.54 12.25 2.88
N GLU A 165 -17.00 13.12 2.01
CA GLU A 165 -16.17 13.91 1.10
C GLU A 165 -16.76 15.29 0.86
N ASP A 166 -15.90 16.27 0.58
CA ASP A 166 -16.29 17.60 0.15
C ASP A 166 -15.31 18.11 -0.92
N PRO A 167 -15.67 18.07 -2.22
CA PRO A 167 -14.79 18.49 -3.30
C PRO A 167 -14.50 20.00 -3.33
N THR A 168 -15.25 20.80 -2.57
CA THR A 168 -15.04 22.26 -2.49
C THR A 168 -13.94 22.64 -1.51
N VAL A 169 -13.55 21.73 -0.61
CA VAL A 169 -12.47 21.95 0.36
C VAL A 169 -11.11 21.77 -0.32
N VAL A 170 -10.47 22.89 -0.65
CA VAL A 170 -9.14 22.94 -1.28
C VAL A 170 -8.02 23.37 -0.33
N ASP A 171 -8.35 23.94 0.82
CA ASP A 171 -7.37 24.36 1.81
C ASP A 171 -6.75 23.15 2.53
N PRO A 172 -5.40 22.99 2.56
CA PRO A 172 -4.76 21.83 3.17
C PRO A 172 -5.00 21.70 4.68
N ALA A 173 -5.11 22.81 5.43
CA ALA A 173 -5.36 22.74 6.87
C ALA A 173 -6.80 22.28 7.15
N GLU A 174 -7.75 22.74 6.34
CA GLU A 174 -9.14 22.30 6.43
C GLU A 174 -9.30 20.83 6.01
N ARG A 175 -8.56 20.37 5.00
CA ARG A 175 -8.49 18.93 4.65
C ARG A 175 -7.94 18.09 5.80
N GLU A 176 -6.89 18.54 6.48
CA GLU A 176 -6.36 17.82 7.64
C GLU A 176 -7.40 17.75 8.78
N ARG A 177 -8.14 18.85 9.01
CA ARG A 177 -9.22 18.89 10.01
C ARG A 177 -10.37 17.93 9.69
N LEU A 178 -10.79 17.83 8.43
CA LEU A 178 -11.95 17.04 8.01
C LEU A 178 -11.62 15.58 7.65
N PHE A 179 -10.45 15.36 7.05
CA PHE A 179 -10.04 14.09 6.43
C PHE A 179 -8.76 13.48 7.04
N GLY A 180 -8.22 14.11 8.10
CA GLY A 180 -7.11 13.57 8.89
C GLY A 180 -5.73 13.68 8.26
N GLN A 181 -5.63 14.18 7.04
CA GLN A 181 -4.39 14.48 6.34
C GLN A 181 -4.61 15.62 5.34
N SER A 182 -3.59 16.44 5.11
CA SER A 182 -3.71 17.69 4.34
C SER A 182 -4.01 17.52 2.84
N ASP A 183 -3.79 16.32 2.31
CA ASP A 183 -4.02 15.95 0.92
C ASP A 183 -5.12 14.88 0.75
N HIS A 184 -5.78 14.46 1.84
CA HIS A 184 -6.96 13.62 1.75
C HIS A 184 -8.17 14.46 1.33
N VAL A 185 -9.03 13.87 0.51
CA VAL A 185 -10.30 14.46 0.08
C VAL A 185 -11.52 13.71 0.63
N ARG A 186 -11.32 12.54 1.25
CA ARG A 186 -12.42 11.72 1.78
C ARG A 186 -12.04 10.70 2.86
N PHE A 187 -13.07 10.22 3.54
CA PHE A 187 -13.10 8.94 4.24
C PHE A 187 -14.21 8.05 3.65
N TYR A 188 -13.93 6.76 3.45
CA TYR A 188 -14.91 5.78 2.97
C TYR A 188 -15.75 5.21 4.12
N GLY A 189 -16.91 4.63 3.81
CA GLY A 189 -17.92 4.20 4.78
C GLY A 189 -19.20 4.93 4.52
#